data_AF-N9PW06-F1
#
_entry.id   AF-N9PW06-F1
#
_cell.length_a   1.000
_cell.length_b   1.000
_cell.length_c   1.000
_cell.angle_alpha   90.00
_cell.angle_beta   90.00
_cell.angle_gamma   90.00
#
_symmetry.space_group_name_H-M   'P 1'
#
loop_
_entity.id
_entity.type
_entity.pdbx_description
1 polymer ?
#
loop_
_entity_poly.entity_id
_entity_poly.type
_entity_poly.pdbx_seq_one_letter_code
_entity_poly.pdbx_strand_id
1 'polypeptide(L)' 'MLFLDQIYQSMEEHVMSRGDKTAYTAKQKRQAKHIEESELDQGRSQEEAERIAWATVNKQDGGGLKKKHK' A
#
# COMPACT_ATOMS: atom_id res chain seq x y z
N MET A 1 8.90 4.34 11.76
CA MET A 1 8.52 2.90 11.77
C MET A 1 7.16 2.62 12.43
N LEU A 2 6.82 3.14 13.62
CA LEU A 2 5.49 2.97 14.21
C LEU A 2 4.33 3.57 13.39
N PHE A 3 4.60 4.61 12.59
CA PHE A 3 3.60 5.25 11.73
C PHE A 3 3.26 4.43 10.48
N LEU A 4 4.22 3.64 9.97
CA LEU A 4 4.00 2.73 8.85
C LEU A 4 3.10 1.56 9.25
N ASP A 5 3.33 0.98 10.44
CA ASP A 5 2.43 -0.04 10.97
C ASP A 5 1.01 0.52 11.15
N GLN A 6 0.85 1.77 11.61
CA GLN A 6 -0.47 2.39 11.76
C GLN A 6 -1.17 2.66 10.41
N ILE A 7 -0.43 2.99 9.36
CA ILE A 7 -0.96 3.09 8.00
C ILE A 7 -1.33 1.70 7.46
N TYR A 8 -0.50 0.67 7.67
CA TYR A 8 -0.83 -0.69 7.29
C TYR A 8 -2.05 -1.25 8.03
N GLN A 9 -2.18 -0.96 9.32
CA GLN A 9 -3.31 -1.35 10.15
C GLN A 9 -4.59 -0.60 9.73
N SER A 10 -4.50 0.71 9.46
CA SER A 10 -5.66 1.49 8.98
C SER A 10 -6.07 1.12 7.55
N MET A 11 -5.12 0.69 6.70
CA MET A 11 -5.41 0.12 5.38
C MET A 11 -6.05 -1.28 5.45
N GLU A 12 -5.89 -2.00 6.56
CA GLU A 12 -6.57 -3.27 6.84
C GLU A 12 -8.00 -3.07 7.38
N GLU A 13 -8.22 -2.01 8.17
CA GLU A 13 -9.48 -1.75 8.88
C GLU A 13 -10.48 -0.86 8.10
N HIS A 14 -10.01 0.10 7.30
CA HIS A 14 -10.88 1.08 6.65
C HIS A 14 -11.33 0.64 5.24
N VAL A 15 -12.24 -0.34 5.22
CA VAL A 15 -13.06 -0.69 4.05
C VAL A 15 -13.80 0.57 3.55
N MET A 16 -13.29 1.23 2.51
CA MET A 16 -14.10 2.21 1.77
C MET A 16 -15.06 1.48 0.83
N SER A 17 -16.33 1.90 0.90
CA SER A 17 -17.48 1.30 0.23
C SER A 17 -17.26 1.00 -1.26
N ARG A 18 -17.80 -0.17 -1.65
CA ARG A 18 -18.01 -0.76 -2.99
C ARG A 18 -16.87 -1.55 -3.65
N GLY A 19 -16.27 -2.48 -2.90
CA GLY A 19 -15.61 -3.65 -3.46
C GLY A 19 -14.89 -4.44 -2.37
N ASP A 20 -14.98 -5.77 -2.40
CA ASP A 20 -14.39 -6.68 -1.42
C ASP A 20 -12.84 -6.67 -1.53
N LYS A 21 -12.24 -5.60 -1.00
CA LYS A 21 -10.80 -5.35 -0.99
C LYS A 21 -10.23 -5.87 0.33
N THR A 22 -10.18 -7.19 0.48
CA THR A 22 -9.50 -7.80 1.64
C THR A 22 -8.00 -7.49 1.60
N ALA A 23 -7.44 -7.14 2.77
CA ALA A 23 -6.06 -6.79 3.11
C ALA A 23 -4.95 -7.08 2.08
N TYR A 24 -4.10 -6.09 1.78
CA TYR A 24 -2.90 -6.20 0.93
C TYR A 24 -2.08 -7.48 1.17
N THR A 25 -1.65 -8.13 0.09
CA THR A 25 -0.83 -9.35 0.18
C THR A 25 0.55 -9.02 0.74
N ALA A 26 1.21 -10.02 1.34
CA ALA A 26 2.60 -9.89 1.75
C ALA A 26 3.53 -9.43 0.61
N LYS A 27 3.21 -9.76 -0.65
CA LYS A 27 3.96 -9.30 -1.83
C LYS A 27 3.81 -7.78 -2.01
N GLN A 28 2.58 -7.28 -1.93
CA GLN A 28 2.28 -5.85 -2.06
C GLN A 28 2.91 -5.03 -0.93
N LYS A 29 2.85 -5.53 0.31
CA LYS A 29 3.50 -4.86 1.46
C LYS A 29 5.02 -4.74 1.25
N ARG A 30 5.68 -5.77 0.71
CA ARG A 30 7.12 -5.71 0.37
C ARG A 30 7.43 -4.73 -0.76
N GLN A 31 6.59 -4.71 -1.81
CA GLN A 31 6.78 -3.77 -2.92
C GLN A 31 6.58 -2.32 -2.48
N ALA A 32 5.53 -2.05 -1.70
CA ALA A 32 5.27 -0.71 -1.15
C ALA A 32 6.46 -0.23 -0.31
N LYS A 33 6.99 -1.08 0.58
CA LYS A 33 8.16 -0.76 1.40
C LYS A 33 9.39 -0.39 0.56
N HIS A 34 9.70 -1.16 -0.48
CA HIS A 34 10.86 -0.84 -1.34
C HIS A 34 10.68 0.47 -2.13
N ILE A 35 9.47 0.78 -2.57
CA ILE A 35 9.19 2.03 -3.27
C ILE A 35 9.31 3.21 -2.31
N GLU A 36 8.76 3.09 -1.11
CA GLU A 36 8.85 4.11 -0.07
C GLU A 36 10.33 4.39 0.30
N GLU A 37 11.11 3.34 0.57
CA GLU A 37 12.55 3.46 0.86
C GLU A 37 13.30 4.17 -0.28
N SER A 38 12.97 3.85 -1.53
CA SER A 38 13.57 4.50 -2.70
C SER A 38 13.19 5.99 -2.78
N GLU A 39 11.94 6.37 -2.54
CA GLU A 39 11.51 7.78 -2.60
C GLU A 39 12.09 8.61 -1.45
N LEU A 40 12.22 8.01 -0.26
CA LEU A 40 12.92 8.61 0.87
C LEU A 40 14.39 8.88 0.56
N ASP A 41 15.07 7.94 -0.10
CA ASP A 41 16.46 8.10 -0.55
C ASP A 41 16.60 9.20 -1.62
N GLN A 42 15.57 9.41 -2.44
CA GLN A 42 15.48 10.55 -3.36
C GLN A 42 15.19 11.90 -2.66
N GLY A 43 15.09 11.92 -1.32
CA GLY A 43 14.88 13.12 -0.53
C GLY A 43 13.41 13.56 -0.42
N ARG A 44 12.46 12.69 -0.79
CA ARG A 44 11.04 12.97 -0.57
C ARG A 44 10.71 12.90 0.92
N SER A 45 9.68 13.64 1.31
CA SER A 45 9.10 13.49 2.65
C SER A 45 8.48 12.10 2.80
N GLN A 46 8.45 11.59 4.02
CA GLN A 46 7.89 10.27 4.33
C GLN A 46 6.45 10.13 3.84
N GLU A 47 5.60 11.13 4.10
CA GLU A 47 4.20 11.10 3.63
C GLU A 47 4.08 11.05 2.11
N GLU A 48 5.01 11.67 1.37
CA GLU A 48 5.00 11.67 -0.08
C GLU A 48 5.50 10.34 -0.65
N ALA A 49 6.56 9.78 -0.06
CA ALA A 49 7.06 8.44 -0.37
C ALA A 49 5.98 7.37 -0.17
N GLU A 50 5.25 7.44 0.95
CA GLU A 50 4.13 6.53 1.28
C GLU A 50 2.99 6.63 0.25
N ARG A 51 2.58 7.85 -0.12
CA ARG A 51 1.54 8.07 -1.15
C ARG A 51 1.94 7.49 -2.50
N ILE A 52 3.20 7.64 -2.88
CA ILE A 52 3.74 7.13 -4.15
C ILE A 52 3.83 5.61 -4.14
N ALA A 53 4.29 5.02 -3.04
CA ALA A 53 4.31 3.58 -2.85
C ALA A 53 2.91 2.99 -3.01
N TRP A 54 1.90 3.59 -2.37
CA TRP A 54 0.50 3.16 -2.49
C TRP A 54 -0.03 3.27 -3.92
N ALA A 55 0.18 4.40 -4.59
CA ALA A 55 -0.32 4.63 -5.94
C ALA A 55 0.34 3.67 -6.94
N THR A 56 1.64 3.43 -6.79
CA THR A 56 2.43 2.56 -7.66
C THR A 56 2.00 1.11 -7.53
N VAL A 57 1.86 0.59 -6.31
CA VAL A 57 1.41 -0.79 -6.06
C VAL A 57 -0.02 -0.99 -6.57
N ASN A 58 -0.93 -0.05 -6.32
CA ASN A 58 -2.28 -0.12 -6.86
C ASN A 58 -2.34 -0.09 -8.38
N LYS A 59 -1.48 0.71 -9.03
CA LYS A 59 -1.39 0.77 -10.48
C LYS A 59 -0.83 -0.52 -11.08
N GLN A 60 0.17 -1.13 -10.44
CA GLN A 60 0.78 -2.39 -10.89
C GLN A 60 -0.19 -3.58 -10.80
N ASP A 61 -0.99 -3.65 -9.73
CA ASP A 61 -1.92 -4.77 -9.51
C ASP A 61 -3.34 -4.52 -10.04
N GLY A 62 -3.60 -3.37 -10.67
CA GLY A 62 -4.90 -3.05 -11.27
C GLY A 62 -6.00 -2.65 -10.28
N GLY A 63 -5.63 -2.15 -9.11
CA GLY A 63 -6.54 -1.62 -8.09
C GLY A 63 -7.06 -2.69 -7.14
N GLY A 64 -6.29 -2.95 -6.09
CA GLY A 64 -6.70 -3.79 -4.95
C GLY A 64 -6.81 -5.29 -5.27
N LEU A 65 -6.55 -6.10 -4.25
CA LEU A 65 -6.73 -7.54 -4.27
C LEU A 65 -8.13 -7.94 -4.74
N LYS A 66 -8.27 -8.26 -6.02
CA LYS A 66 -9.33 -9.16 -6.46
C LYS A 66 -8.93 -10.55 -6.01
N LYS A 67 -9.44 -11.00 -4.86
CA LYS A 67 -9.59 -12.45 -4.65
C LYS A 67 -10.47 -12.94 -5.78
N LYS A 68 -9.88 -13.58 -6.79
CA LYS A 68 -10.67 -14.37 -7.75
C LYS A 68 -11.25 -15.52 -6.94
N HIS A 69 -12.45 -15.34 -6.41
CA HIS A 69 -13.27 -16.49 -6.01
C HIS A 69 -13.46 -17.32 -7.27
N LYS A 70 -12.88 -18.51 -7.27
CA LYS A 70 -13.19 -19.56 -8.24
C LYS A 70 -14.29 -20.42 -7.64
#